data_AF-A0AAE3PLS5-F1
#
_entry.id   AF-A0AAE3PLS5-F1
#
_cell.length_a   1.000
_cell.length_b   1.000
_cell.length_c   1.000
_cell.angle_alpha   90.00
_cell.angle_beta   90.00
_cell.angle_gamma   90.00
#
_symmetry.space_group_name_H-M   'P 1'
#
loop_
_entity.id
_entity.type
_entity.pdbx_description
1 polymer ?
#
loop_
_entity_poly.entity_id
_entity_poly.type
_entity_poly.pdbx_seq_one_letter_code
_entity_poly.pdbx_strand_id
1 'polypeptide(L)' 'MVKKGDRFRHADGTLVEVVSVAGIEIECEVVASPDGSLSEGVRFGVTSGELDGDYEPADDVTAADAESRDANGTDSVPPA' A
#
# COMPACT_ATOMS: atom_id res chain seq x y z
N MET A 1 16.41 -4.50 4.26
CA MET A 1 16.36 -3.65 5.48
C MET A 1 15.20 -2.70 5.30
N VAL A 2 14.14 -2.89 6.07
CA VAL A 2 12.87 -2.13 5.97
C VAL A 2 13.03 -0.73 6.55
N LYS A 3 12.43 0.26 5.91
CA LYS A 3 12.41 1.67 6.30
C LYS A 3 11.00 2.24 6.18
N LYS A 4 10.75 3.34 6.90
CA LYS A 4 9.53 4.13 6.73
C LYS A 4 9.41 4.62 5.28
N GLY A 5 8.24 4.43 4.68
CA GLY A 5 7.93 4.72 3.29
C GLY A 5 8.12 3.54 2.35
N ASP A 6 8.72 2.42 2.81
CA ASP A 6 8.76 1.21 2.00
C ASP A 6 7.35 0.65 1.82
N ARG A 7 7.09 0.14 0.62
CA ARG A 7 5.81 -0.46 0.26
C ARG A 7 5.96 -1.93 0.03
N PHE A 8 4.97 -2.68 0.49
CA PHE A 8 4.95 -4.13 0.43
C PHE A 8 3.61 -4.61 -0.08
N ARG A 9 3.62 -5.65 -0.90
CA ARG A 9 2.42 -6.34 -1.35
C ARG A 9 2.33 -7.68 -0.64
N HIS A 10 1.22 -7.90 0.04
CA HIS A 10 0.90 -9.19 0.64
C HIS A 10 0.46 -10.18 -0.45
N ALA A 11 0.53 -11.48 -0.15
CA ALA A 11 0.15 -12.55 -1.07
C ALA A 11 -1.31 -12.45 -1.57
N ASP A 12 -2.22 -11.83 -0.81
CA ASP A 12 -3.61 -11.57 -1.25
C ASP A 12 -3.75 -10.39 -2.23
N GLY A 13 -2.67 -9.65 -2.49
CA GLY A 13 -2.65 -8.48 -3.34
C GLY A 13 -2.81 -7.15 -2.60
N THR A 14 -3.12 -7.16 -1.30
CA THR A 14 -3.13 -5.97 -0.45
C THR A 14 -1.77 -5.27 -0.44
N LEU A 15 -1.79 -3.96 -0.71
CA LEU A 15 -0.65 -3.07 -0.67
C LEU A 15 -0.61 -2.33 0.66
N VAL A 16 0.54 -2.34 1.30
CA VAL A 16 0.77 -1.68 2.58
C VAL A 16 2.04 -0.83 2.53
N GLU A 17 2.06 0.25 3.31
CA GLU A 17 3.20 1.17 3.42
C GLU A 17 3.67 1.22 4.87
N VAL A 18 4.98 1.18 5.08
CA VAL A 18 5.57 1.27 6.40
C VAL A 18 5.52 2.71 6.90
N VAL A 19 4.76 2.95 7.97
CA VAL A 19 4.59 4.27 8.56
C VAL A 19 5.50 4.51 9.77
N SER A 20 5.95 3.44 10.43
CA SER A 20 6.88 3.49 11.57
C SER A 20 7.72 2.22 11.68
N VAL A 21 8.96 2.36 12.18
CA VAL A 21 9.86 1.25 12.49
C VAL A 21 10.46 1.47 13.87
N ALA A 22 10.15 0.59 14.81
CA ALA A 22 10.64 0.61 16.18
C ALA A 22 11.34 -0.73 16.50
N GLY A 23 12.61 -0.84 16.12
CA GLY A 23 13.39 -2.06 16.32
C GLY A 23 12.90 -3.20 15.41
N ILE A 24 12.27 -4.22 16.00
CA ILE A 24 11.66 -5.33 15.26
C ILE A 24 10.18 -5.11 14.96
N GLU A 25 9.55 -4.14 15.64
CA GLU A 25 8.14 -3.78 15.43
C GLU A 25 8.04 -2.79 14.28
N ILE A 26 7.21 -3.11 13.31
CA ILE A 26 7.00 -2.32 12.10
C ILE A 26 5.51 -2.03 12.00
N GLU A 27 5.16 -0.74 11.96
CA GLU A 27 3.78 -0.33 11.77
C GLU A 27 3.55 -0.10 10.27
N CYS A 28 2.58 -0.82 9.72
CA CYS A 28 2.17 -0.74 8.34
C CYS A 28 0.76 -0.14 8.24
N GLU A 29 0.51 0.62 7.18
CA GLU A 29 -0.80 1.16 6.82
C GLU A 29 -1.25 0.58 5.49
N VAL A 30 -2.52 0.17 5.40
CA VAL A 30 -3.12 -0.32 4.15
C VAL A 30 -3.29 0.85 3.18
N VAL A 31 -2.63 0.77 2.03
CA VAL A 31 -2.71 1.75 0.95
C VAL A 31 -3.72 1.32 -0.11
N ALA A 32 -3.84 0.03 -0.36
CA ALA A 32 -4.85 -0.50 -1.27
C ALA A 32 -5.17 -1.96 -0.95
N SER A 33 -6.44 -2.35 -1.03
CA SER A 33 -6.85 -3.74 -0.93
C SER A 33 -7.74 -4.08 -2.12
N PRO A 34 -7.28 -4.93 -3.05
CA PRO A 34 -8.02 -5.22 -4.28
C PRO A 34 -9.34 -5.95 -4.01
N ASP A 35 -9.38 -6.81 -2.99
CA ASP A 35 -10.59 -7.52 -2.55
C ASP A 35 -11.52 -6.66 -1.68
N GLY A 36 -11.10 -5.46 -1.29
CA GLY A 36 -11.85 -4.61 -0.34
C GLY A 36 -11.96 -5.18 1.08
N SER A 37 -11.20 -6.24 1.38
CA SER A 37 -11.18 -6.90 2.70
C SER A 37 -10.68 -5.99 3.82
N LEU A 38 -9.85 -5.00 3.50
CA LEU A 38 -9.35 -4.00 4.43
C LEU A 38 -9.61 -2.60 3.89
N SER A 39 -10.02 -1.70 4.77
CA SER A 39 -10.15 -0.28 4.43
C SER A 39 -8.78 0.36 4.34
N GLU A 40 -8.62 1.29 3.41
CA GLU A 40 -7.43 2.13 3.34
C GLU A 40 -7.27 2.97 4.62
N GLY A 41 -6.03 3.16 5.05
CA GLY A 41 -5.70 3.83 6.32
C GLY A 41 -5.79 2.92 7.55
N VAL A 42 -6.19 1.65 7.41
CA VAL A 42 -6.07 0.67 8.50
C VAL A 42 -4.61 0.46 8.82
N ARG A 43 -4.25 0.61 10.10
CA ARG A 43 -2.89 0.39 10.61
C ARG A 43 -2.80 -0.88 11.40
N PHE A 44 -1.72 -1.61 11.20
CA PHE A 44 -1.44 -2.84 11.92
C PHE A 44 0.06 -2.99 12.13
N GLY A 45 0.42 -3.65 13.24
CA GLY A 45 1.81 -3.97 13.55
C GLY A 45 2.18 -5.33 12.97
N VAL A 46 3.35 -5.39 12.34
CA VAL A 46 4.00 -6.62 11.91
C VAL A 46 5.43 -6.63 12.40
N THR A 47 6.02 -7.82 12.48
CA THR A 47 7.44 -7.96 12.76
C THR A 47 8.26 -7.96 11.47
N SER A 48 9.54 -7.61 11.57
CA SER A 48 10.47 -7.68 10.44
C SER A 48 10.59 -9.09 9.82
N GLY A 49 10.26 -10.15 10.57
CA GLY A 49 10.26 -11.52 10.05
C GLY A 49 9.03 -11.86 9.22
N GLU A 50 7.88 -11.26 9.53
CA GLU A 50 6.65 -11.44 8.74
C GLU A 50 6.75 -10.73 7.39
N LEU A 51 7.35 -9.53 7.36
CA LEU A 51 7.57 -8.79 6.11
C LEU A 51 8.54 -9.47 5.15
N ASP A 52 9.43 -10.35 5.62
CA ASP A 52 10.39 -11.07 4.75
C ASP A 52 9.79 -12.36 4.16
N GLY A 53 8.76 -12.91 4.79
CA GLY A 53 8.15 -14.20 4.42
C GLY A 53 6.87 -14.10 3.61
N ASP A 54 5.95 -13.21 4.00
CA ASP A 54 4.59 -13.14 3.45
C ASP A 54 4.34 -11.91 2.57
N TYR A 55 5.32 -11.00 2.53
CA TYR A 55 5.24 -9.74 1.82
C TYR A 55 6.39 -9.59 0.84
N GLU A 56 6.09 -9.19 -0.38
CA GLU A 56 7.11 -8.87 -1.38
C GLU A 56 7.22 -7.34 -1.55
N PRO A 57 8.42 -6.81 -1.82
CA PRO A 57 8.61 -5.39 -2.00
C PRO A 57 7.84 -4.92 -3.24
N ALA A 58 7.06 -3.85 -3.06
CA ALA A 58 6.25 -3.26 -4.11
C ALA A 58 6.97 -2.05 -4.73
N ASP A 59 8.25 -2.25 -5.12
CA ASP A 59 9.10 -1.22 -5.75
C ASP A 59 8.53 -0.69 -7.09
N ASP A 60 7.65 -1.47 -7.72
CA ASP A 60 7.06 -1.19 -9.04
C ASP A 60 5.68 -0.50 -8.97
N VAL A 61 5.20 -0.11 -7.79
CA VAL A 61 4.04 0.79 -7.67
C VAL A 61 4.51 2.20 -8.04
N THR A 62 4.81 2.37 -9.31
CA THR A 62 4.95 3.67 -9.95
C THR A 62 3.76 4.51 -9.52
N ALA A 63 4.02 5.77 -9.19
CA ALA A 63 2.99 6.75 -8.80
C ALA A 63 1.79 6.80 -9.76
N ALA A 64 1.89 6.22 -10.97
CA ALA A 64 0.79 5.99 -11.91
C ALA A 64 -0.41 5.19 -11.35
N ASP A 65 -0.21 4.24 -10.42
CA ASP A 65 -1.34 3.51 -9.80
C ASP A 65 -2.06 4.37 -8.74
N ALA A 66 -1.31 5.27 -8.07
CA ALA A 66 -1.88 6.29 -7.19
C ALA A 66 -2.55 7.42 -8.00
N GLU A 67 -1.99 7.83 -9.15
CA GLU A 67 -2.57 8.85 -10.04
C GLU A 67 -3.83 8.36 -10.79
N SER A 68 -4.10 7.05 -10.82
CA SER A 68 -5.35 6.52 -11.38
C SER A 68 -6.57 6.82 -10.48
N ARG A 69 -6.36 7.27 -9.24
CA ARG A 69 -7.45 7.68 -8.33
C ARG A 69 -7.77 9.17 -8.37
N ASP A 70 -6.85 10.01 -8.84
CA ASP A 70 -7.12 11.43 -9.10
C ASP A 70 -7.70 11.67 -10.50
N ALA A 71 -7.70 10.66 -11.39
CA ALA A 71 -8.26 10.76 -12.74
C ALA A 71 -9.75 10.35 -12.87
N ASN A 72 -10.45 10.06 -11.77
CA ASN A 72 -11.90 9.76 -11.81
C ASN A 72 -12.78 10.90 -11.25
N GLY A 73 -12.25 12.12 -11.24
CA GLY A 73 -12.97 13.33 -10.87
C GLY A 73 -12.77 14.41 -11.93
N THR A 74 -13.77 14.56 -12.80
CA THR A 74 -13.91 15.60 -13.83
C THR A 74 -13.25 15.31 -15.19
N ASP A 75 -14.02 14.76 -16.13
CA ASP A 75 -14.10 15.42 -17.43
C ASP A 75 -15.52 15.31 -17.98
N SER A 76 -16.04 16.47 -18.32
CA SER A 76 -17.42 16.68 -18.68
C SER A 76 -17.63 16.32 -20.16
N VAL A 77 -18.78 15.71 -20.44
CA VAL A 77 -19.52 15.70 -21.73
C VAL A 77 -18.83 16.43 -22.90
N PRO A 78 -18.44 15.76 -24.00
CA PRO A 78 -18.07 16.46 -25.22
C PRO A 78 -19.32 17.09 -25.86
N PRO A 79 -19.30 18.39 -26.26
CA PRO A 79 -20.40 18.96 -27.02
C PRO A 79 -20.41 18.42 -28.46
N ALA A 80 -21.61 18.15 -28.98
CA ALA A 80 -21.90 17.89 -30.39
C ALA A 80 -22.46 19.14 -31.07
#